data_AF-A0A1G1J1S1-F1
#
_entry.id   AF-A0A1G1J1S1-F1
#
_cell.length_a   1.000
_cell.length_b   1.000
_cell.length_c   1.000
_cell.angle_alpha   90.00
_cell.angle_beta   90.00
_cell.angle_gamma   90.00
#
_symmetry.space_group_name_H-M   'P 1'
#
loop_
_entity.id
_entity.type
_entity.pdbx_description
1 polymer ?
#
loop_
_entity_poly.entity_id
_entity_poly.type
_entity_poly.pdbx_seq_one_letter_code
_entity_poly.pdbx_strand_id
1 'polypeptide(L)'
;MCPQIKKGRRKMKLLNGNILFAILVAGFVLGISENSGSQGAKKQFLSDKIYSDPKGFFRIRPPEGWQIQEFRDDPRGKIKIICTEAYNTVIQVIAMASPFSNFEELVRDSEGAAERLRYKFNADVTTEKTTFANAKAVKVYFTMPGKLKQMQIQFLLGKNHYTLVYGAPPDIYEEFLPIAMISIGSFEPILKDVTEEEAIQHTVASRLRTAKLIIQAGQKEYALAVINEGLQLNPDNKELMELKKQLEEK
;
A
#
# COMPACT_ATOMS: atom_id res chain seq x y z
N MET A 1 15.58 49.31 16.67
CA MET A 1 14.57 48.95 15.65
C MET A 1 14.85 47.54 15.18
N CYS A 2 14.04 46.55 15.60
CA CYS A 2 14.16 45.16 15.14
C CYS A 2 13.32 44.94 13.87
N PRO A 3 13.86 44.29 12.82
CA PRO A 3 13.12 44.05 11.60
C PRO A 3 12.08 42.94 11.82
N GLN A 4 10.81 43.23 11.52
CA GLN A 4 9.75 42.24 11.54
C GLN A 4 9.88 41.28 10.34
N ILE A 5 10.16 40.02 10.63
CA ILE A 5 10.13 38.93 9.67
C ILE A 5 8.66 38.59 9.38
N LYS A 6 8.15 39.04 8.22
CA LYS A 6 6.83 38.65 7.70
C LYS A 6 6.84 37.16 7.33
N LYS A 7 6.31 36.31 8.20
CA LYS A 7 6.00 34.91 7.88
C LYS A 7 4.85 34.86 6.87
N GLY A 8 5.19 34.75 5.59
CA GLY A 8 4.22 34.45 4.54
C GLY A 8 3.69 33.03 4.73
N ARG A 9 2.40 32.89 5.11
CA ARG A 9 1.69 31.61 5.06
C ARG A 9 1.57 31.20 3.58
N ARG A 10 2.47 30.35 3.09
CA ARG A 10 2.25 29.64 1.83
C ARG A 10 0.98 28.81 2.02
N LYS A 11 -0.09 29.14 1.28
CA LYS A 11 -1.25 28.26 1.13
C LYS A 11 -0.73 26.95 0.53
N MET A 12 -0.56 25.96 1.39
CA MET A 12 -0.27 24.59 0.97
C MET A 12 -1.51 24.14 0.21
N LYS A 13 -1.45 24.10 -1.13
CA LYS A 13 -2.43 23.33 -1.89
C LYS A 13 -2.25 21.91 -1.39
N LEU A 14 -3.23 21.41 -0.63
CA LEU A 14 -3.33 20.00 -0.31
C LEU A 14 -3.31 19.26 -1.64
N LEU A 15 -2.15 18.71 -2.00
CA LEU A 15 -2.04 17.83 -3.13
C LEU A 15 -2.93 16.64 -2.77
N ASN A 16 -4.03 16.48 -3.52
CA ASN A 16 -4.94 15.32 -3.47
C ASN A 16 -4.25 13.99 -3.86
N GLY A 17 -2.91 13.92 -3.80
CA GLY A 17 -2.10 12.74 -4.11
C GLY A 17 -2.16 11.73 -2.99
N ASN A 18 -2.48 10.49 -3.35
CA ASN A 18 -3.02 9.45 -2.48
C ASN A 18 -2.16 9.12 -1.27
N ILE A 19 -2.82 9.12 -0.11
CA ILE A 19 -2.28 8.72 1.19
C ILE A 19 -2.26 7.18 1.36
N LEU A 20 -2.73 6.44 0.34
CA LEU A 20 -2.72 4.97 0.27
C LEU A 20 -1.33 4.36 0.55
N PHE A 21 -0.26 5.10 0.27
CA PHE A 21 1.13 4.65 0.41
C PHE A 21 1.65 4.64 1.87
N ALA A 22 1.21 5.59 2.72
CA ALA A 22 1.63 5.64 4.12
C ALA A 22 1.14 4.43 4.94
N ILE A 23 0.11 3.76 4.43
CA ILE A 23 -0.55 2.60 5.04
C ILE A 23 0.29 1.33 4.95
N LEU A 24 1.06 1.17 3.87
CA LEU A 24 1.88 -0.03 3.66
C LEU A 24 3.04 -0.10 4.64
N VAL A 25 3.69 1.04 4.91
CA VAL A 25 4.81 1.14 5.86
C VAL A 25 4.37 0.89 7.31
N ALA A 26 3.23 1.44 7.73
CA ALA A 26 2.77 1.31 9.12
C ALA A 26 2.40 -0.13 9.51
N GLY A 27 1.90 -0.92 8.56
CA GLY A 27 1.53 -2.33 8.79
C GLY A 27 2.71 -3.28 8.98
N PHE A 28 3.95 -2.79 8.87
CA PHE A 28 5.19 -3.57 8.95
C PHE A 28 5.95 -3.36 10.25
N VAL A 29 5.84 -2.16 10.83
CA VAL A 29 6.67 -1.73 11.97
C VAL A 29 6.13 -2.25 13.31
N LEU A 30 4.85 -2.60 13.39
CA LEU A 30 4.16 -2.87 14.67
C LEU A 30 4.17 -4.34 15.16
N GLY A 31 4.88 -5.27 14.50
CA GLY A 31 4.84 -6.69 14.88
C GLY A 31 6.11 -7.27 15.52
N ILE A 32 7.16 -6.48 15.76
CA ILE A 32 8.52 -6.99 16.03
C ILE A 32 8.54 -7.85 17.29
N SER A 33 8.65 -9.18 17.11
CA SER A 33 9.00 -10.13 18.16
C SER A 33 10.34 -10.74 17.80
N GLU A 34 11.34 -10.53 18.65
CA GLU A 34 12.70 -11.04 18.48
C GLU A 34 12.73 -12.54 18.79
N ASN A 35 12.65 -13.36 17.75
CA ASN A 35 13.09 -14.75 17.82
C ASN A 35 13.33 -15.28 16.40
N SER A 36 14.59 -15.24 15.95
CA SER A 36 14.99 -15.90 14.70
C SER A 36 16.42 -16.43 14.81
N GLY A 37 16.54 -17.72 15.14
CA GLY A 37 17.74 -18.49 14.82
C GLY A 37 17.66 -18.94 13.37
N SER A 38 18.64 -18.58 12.54
CA SER A 38 18.65 -18.98 11.13
C SER A 38 18.99 -20.48 11.00
N GLN A 39 18.04 -21.27 10.50
CA GLN A 39 18.32 -22.60 9.96
C GLN A 39 18.63 -22.44 8.47
N GLY A 40 19.67 -23.11 7.98
CA GLY A 40 20.19 -22.93 6.62
C GLY A 40 19.14 -23.03 5.52
N ALA A 41 19.26 -22.14 4.52
CA ALA A 41 18.28 -21.94 3.46
C ALA A 41 17.94 -23.24 2.71
N LYS A 42 16.70 -23.72 2.91
CA LYS A 42 16.11 -24.77 2.06
C LYS A 42 15.90 -24.20 0.65
N LYS A 43 16.01 -25.04 -0.39
CA LYS A 43 15.59 -24.64 -1.74
C LYS A 43 14.12 -24.20 -1.69
N GLN A 44 13.87 -22.94 -2.03
CA GLN A 44 12.53 -22.36 -2.05
C GLN A 44 11.88 -22.60 -3.42
N PHE A 45 10.63 -23.09 -3.40
CA PHE A 45 9.80 -23.31 -4.58
C PHE A 45 8.47 -22.58 -4.40
N LEU A 46 7.73 -22.38 -5.50
CA LEU A 46 6.34 -21.93 -5.38
C LEU A 46 5.45 -23.10 -4.96
N SER A 47 4.35 -22.78 -4.30
CA SER A 47 3.31 -23.76 -4.01
C SER A 47 2.62 -24.24 -5.28
N ASP A 48 2.29 -25.52 -5.33
CA ASP A 48 1.45 -26.10 -6.38
C ASP A 48 0.02 -25.54 -6.34
N LYS A 49 -0.39 -24.99 -5.19
CA LYS A 49 -1.71 -24.37 -5.00
C LYS A 49 -1.71 -22.93 -5.49
N ILE A 50 -2.57 -22.65 -6.45
CA ILE A 50 -2.84 -21.28 -6.92
C ILE A 50 -3.82 -20.62 -5.94
N TYR A 51 -3.44 -19.48 -5.37
CA TYR A 51 -4.38 -18.61 -4.68
C TYR A 51 -5.24 -17.88 -5.71
N SER A 52 -6.56 -17.92 -5.53
CA SER A 52 -7.51 -17.12 -6.30
C SER A 52 -8.20 -16.15 -5.35
N ASP A 53 -8.12 -14.86 -5.66
CA ASP A 53 -8.81 -13.84 -4.87
C ASP A 53 -10.33 -14.08 -4.91
N PRO A 54 -11.01 -14.23 -3.76
CA PRO A 54 -12.44 -14.53 -3.71
C PRO A 54 -13.31 -13.40 -4.28
N LYS A 55 -12.74 -12.19 -4.44
CA LYS A 55 -13.41 -11.04 -5.07
C LYS A 55 -13.20 -10.96 -6.59
N GLY A 56 -12.43 -11.90 -7.15
CA GLY A 56 -12.26 -12.08 -8.59
C GLY A 56 -11.25 -11.13 -9.23
N PHE A 57 -10.32 -10.53 -8.48
CA PHE A 57 -9.37 -9.58 -9.05
C PHE A 57 -8.08 -10.20 -9.61
N PHE A 58 -7.62 -11.33 -9.07
CA PHE A 58 -6.34 -11.91 -9.47
C PHE A 58 -6.16 -13.38 -9.02
N ARG A 59 -5.11 -14.00 -9.56
CA ARG A 59 -4.52 -15.25 -9.07
C ARG A 59 -3.02 -15.08 -8.86
N ILE A 60 -2.44 -15.86 -7.95
CA ILE A 60 -1.00 -15.87 -7.69
C ILE A 60 -0.59 -17.21 -7.07
N ARG A 61 0.60 -17.70 -7.39
CA ARG A 61 1.20 -18.85 -6.69
C ARG A 61 2.09 -18.33 -5.56
N PRO A 62 1.73 -18.53 -4.27
CA PRO A 62 2.57 -18.12 -3.15
C PRO A 62 3.86 -18.97 -3.11
N PRO A 63 4.94 -18.50 -2.46
CA PRO A 63 6.04 -19.38 -2.08
C PRO A 63 5.54 -20.52 -1.18
N GLU A 64 6.09 -21.72 -1.35
CA GLU A 64 5.73 -22.88 -0.54
C GLU A 64 6.05 -22.65 0.93
N GLY A 65 5.15 -23.06 1.82
CA GLY A 65 5.26 -22.85 3.26
C GLY A 65 4.90 -21.43 3.76
N TRP A 66 4.75 -20.44 2.88
CA TRP A 66 4.35 -19.09 3.31
C TRP A 66 2.85 -19.03 3.63
N GLN A 67 2.49 -18.33 4.70
CA GLN A 67 1.12 -18.22 5.17
C GLN A 67 0.37 -17.11 4.43
N ILE A 68 -0.85 -17.39 3.96
CA ILE A 68 -1.74 -16.37 3.39
C ILE A 68 -2.66 -15.79 4.48
N GLN A 69 -2.65 -14.47 4.61
CA GLN A 69 -3.59 -13.69 5.39
C GLN A 69 -4.55 -12.93 4.46
N GLU A 70 -5.83 -13.26 4.53
CA GLU A 70 -6.89 -12.56 3.80
C GLU A 70 -7.44 -11.36 4.57
N PHE A 71 -7.91 -10.36 3.84
CA PHE A 71 -8.66 -9.23 4.39
C PHE A 71 -10.10 -9.30 3.88
N ARG A 72 -10.90 -10.22 4.44
CA ARG A 72 -12.25 -10.53 3.95
C ARG A 72 -13.17 -9.30 3.94
N ASP A 73 -13.12 -8.50 5.00
CA ASP A 73 -13.93 -7.29 5.18
C ASP A 73 -13.43 -6.08 4.38
N ASP A 74 -12.24 -6.16 3.76
CA ASP A 74 -11.77 -5.12 2.85
C ASP A 74 -12.46 -5.31 1.50
N PRO A 75 -13.21 -4.33 0.95
CA PRO A 75 -13.92 -4.52 -0.31
C PRO A 75 -13.00 -4.76 -1.51
N ARG A 76 -11.70 -4.46 -1.37
CA ARG A 76 -10.67 -4.66 -2.39
C ARG A 76 -10.16 -6.10 -2.39
N GLY A 77 -9.64 -6.55 -3.52
CA GLY A 77 -8.84 -7.78 -3.58
C GLY A 77 -7.55 -7.57 -2.81
N LYS A 78 -7.40 -8.17 -1.62
CA LYS A 78 -6.27 -7.89 -0.75
C LYS A 78 -5.84 -9.11 0.04
N ILE A 79 -4.54 -9.42 -0.05
CA ILE A 79 -3.89 -10.45 0.75
C ILE A 79 -2.49 -10.01 1.19
N LYS A 80 -1.99 -10.66 2.25
CA LYS A 80 -0.56 -10.75 2.57
C LYS A 80 -0.14 -12.22 2.50
N ILE A 81 1.01 -12.49 1.91
CA ILE A 81 1.67 -13.79 1.90
C ILE A 81 2.92 -13.62 2.76
N ILE A 82 2.97 -14.29 3.90
CA ILE A 82 3.90 -14.04 5.00
C ILE A 82 4.90 -15.19 5.07
N CYS A 83 6.19 -14.87 5.03
CA CYS A 83 7.25 -15.85 5.25
C CYS A 83 7.19 -16.33 6.70
N THR A 84 7.05 -17.65 6.90
CA THR A 84 7.02 -18.26 8.23
C THR A 84 8.42 -18.48 8.81
N GLU A 85 9.45 -18.45 7.96
CA GLU A 85 10.85 -18.66 8.34
C GLU A 85 11.56 -17.35 8.70
N ALA A 86 11.03 -16.22 8.25
CA ALA A 86 11.65 -14.92 8.43
C ALA A 86 10.63 -13.85 8.82
N TYR A 87 10.82 -13.33 10.02
CA TYR A 87 9.96 -12.30 10.58
C TYR A 87 9.93 -11.06 9.67
N ASN A 88 8.76 -10.44 9.56
CA ASN A 88 8.55 -9.27 8.70
C ASN A 88 8.94 -9.48 7.23
N THR A 89 8.96 -10.70 6.69
CA THR A 89 9.17 -10.89 5.24
C THR A 89 7.84 -11.22 4.60
N VAL A 90 7.36 -10.36 3.69
CA VAL A 90 6.01 -10.52 3.11
C VAL A 90 5.95 -10.12 1.65
N ILE A 91 5.03 -10.76 0.93
CA ILE A 91 4.46 -10.26 -0.32
C ILE A 91 3.07 -9.74 0.00
N GLN A 92 2.70 -8.57 -0.51
CA GLN A 92 1.36 -8.04 -0.38
C GLN A 92 0.78 -7.72 -1.76
N VAL A 93 -0.47 -8.10 -1.97
CA VAL A 93 -1.21 -7.83 -3.20
C VAL A 93 -2.43 -6.99 -2.84
N ILE A 94 -2.63 -5.90 -3.57
CA ILE A 94 -3.83 -5.07 -3.50
C ILE A 94 -4.32 -4.87 -4.94
N ALA A 95 -5.61 -5.15 -5.17
CA ALA A 95 -6.30 -4.92 -6.42
C ALA A 95 -7.62 -4.19 -6.13
N MET A 96 -7.91 -3.14 -6.88
CA MET A 96 -9.11 -2.32 -6.68
C MET A 96 -9.52 -1.60 -7.96
N ALA A 97 -10.68 -0.96 -7.96
CA ALA A 97 -11.02 0.04 -8.97
C ALA A 97 -9.91 1.09 -9.06
N SER A 98 -9.51 1.44 -10.27
CA SER A 98 -8.49 2.45 -10.51
C SER A 98 -9.01 3.81 -10.06
N PRO A 99 -8.32 4.49 -9.13
CA PRO A 99 -8.58 5.90 -8.86
C PRO A 99 -7.94 6.80 -9.93
N PHE A 100 -7.19 6.22 -10.88
CA PHE A 100 -6.43 6.92 -11.90
C PHE A 100 -7.13 6.80 -13.25
N SER A 101 -7.20 7.91 -13.97
CA SER A 101 -7.73 7.97 -15.33
C SER A 101 -6.75 7.40 -16.37
N ASN A 102 -5.44 7.45 -16.09
CA ASN A 102 -4.40 6.99 -17.01
C ASN A 102 -3.06 6.72 -16.30
N PHE A 103 -2.12 6.14 -17.04
CA PHE A 103 -0.79 5.77 -16.53
C PHE A 103 0.03 6.96 -16.03
N GLU A 104 -0.05 8.14 -16.66
CA GLU A 104 0.75 9.29 -16.22
C GLU A 104 0.24 9.89 -14.90
N GLU A 105 -1.05 9.72 -14.61
CA GLU A 105 -1.60 10.04 -13.29
C GLU A 105 -1.04 9.11 -12.20
N LEU A 106 -0.95 7.80 -12.47
CA LEU A 106 -0.30 6.83 -11.60
C LEU A 106 1.18 7.15 -11.35
N VAL A 107 1.92 7.57 -12.40
CA VAL A 107 3.32 8.00 -12.28
C VAL A 107 3.44 9.18 -11.31
N ARG A 108 2.67 10.25 -11.54
CA ARG A 108 2.71 11.44 -10.68
C ARG A 108 2.35 11.11 -9.23
N ASP A 109 1.36 10.25 -9.02
CA ASP A 109 0.98 9.81 -7.67
C ASP A 109 2.11 9.05 -6.98
N SER A 110 2.77 8.14 -7.71
CA SER A 110 3.91 7.34 -7.23
C SER A 110 5.12 8.21 -6.89
N GLU A 111 5.45 9.19 -7.73
CA GLU A 111 6.54 10.14 -7.49
C GLU A 111 6.26 11.01 -6.27
N GLY A 112 5.01 11.50 -6.12
CA GLY A 112 4.59 12.23 -4.94
C GLY A 112 4.67 11.38 -3.67
N ALA A 113 4.32 10.09 -3.74
CA ALA A 113 4.47 9.15 -2.63
C ALA A 113 5.95 8.93 -2.27
N ALA A 114 6.82 8.79 -3.27
CA ALA A 114 8.26 8.67 -3.08
C ALA A 114 8.86 9.90 -2.39
N GLU A 115 8.47 11.11 -2.80
CA GLU A 115 8.91 12.35 -2.14
C GLU A 115 8.48 12.38 -0.65
N ARG A 116 7.24 12.00 -0.36
CA ARG A 116 6.74 11.90 1.03
C ARG A 116 7.55 10.90 1.86
N LEU A 117 7.94 9.76 1.28
CA LEU A 117 8.78 8.77 1.97
C LEU A 117 10.18 9.32 2.28
N ARG A 118 10.83 9.95 1.30
CA ARG A 118 12.14 10.59 1.49
C ARG A 118 12.07 11.62 2.62
N TYR A 119 11.08 12.50 2.59
CA TYR A 119 10.94 13.56 3.57
C TYR A 119 10.56 13.06 4.98
N LYS A 120 9.56 12.17 5.09
CA LYS A 120 8.99 11.78 6.38
C LYS A 120 9.79 10.69 7.09
N PHE A 121 10.42 9.78 6.33
CA PHE A 121 11.06 8.60 6.88
C PHE A 121 12.57 8.55 6.63
N ASN A 122 13.14 9.60 6.03
CA ASN A 122 14.53 9.61 5.57
C ASN A 122 14.85 8.36 4.74
N ALA A 123 13.88 7.92 3.93
CA ALA A 123 14.02 6.74 3.10
C ALA A 123 14.83 7.08 1.86
N ASP A 124 15.69 6.16 1.43
CA ASP A 124 16.19 6.17 0.05
C ASP A 124 15.10 5.59 -0.84
N VAL A 125 14.73 6.29 -1.92
CA VAL A 125 13.60 5.91 -2.77
C VAL A 125 13.95 6.12 -4.23
N THR A 126 13.74 5.11 -5.05
CA THR A 126 13.81 5.20 -6.50
C THR A 126 12.45 4.85 -7.12
N THR A 127 12.15 5.48 -8.24
CA THR A 127 10.91 5.27 -9.00
C THR A 127 11.27 5.14 -10.46
N GLU A 128 10.83 4.06 -11.09
CA GLU A 128 11.12 3.75 -12.49
C GLU A 128 9.83 3.39 -13.24
N LYS A 129 9.70 3.88 -14.48
CA LYS A 129 8.68 3.39 -15.40
C LYS A 129 9.16 2.05 -15.96
N THR A 130 8.27 1.06 -16.02
CA THR A 130 8.60 -0.29 -16.49
C THR A 130 7.40 -0.95 -17.15
N THR A 131 7.48 -2.25 -17.41
CA THR A 131 6.35 -3.08 -17.85
C THR A 131 6.19 -4.28 -16.93
N PHE A 132 4.95 -4.67 -16.67
CA PHE A 132 4.61 -5.84 -15.87
C PHE A 132 3.27 -6.42 -16.36
N ALA A 133 3.16 -7.74 -16.50
CA ALA A 133 1.98 -8.40 -17.06
C ALA A 133 1.49 -7.77 -18.38
N ASN A 134 2.43 -7.42 -19.28
CA ASN A 134 2.18 -6.74 -20.55
C ASN A 134 1.51 -5.34 -20.43
N ALA A 135 1.49 -4.74 -19.25
CA ALA A 135 0.98 -3.39 -19.00
C ALA A 135 2.12 -2.43 -18.63
N LYS A 136 1.92 -1.13 -18.89
CA LYS A 136 2.79 -0.07 -18.35
C LYS A 136 2.68 -0.07 -16.83
N ALA A 137 3.83 -0.04 -16.16
CA ALA A 137 3.92 -0.12 -14.72
C ALA A 137 4.87 0.93 -14.14
N VAL A 138 4.70 1.24 -12.87
CA VAL A 138 5.63 2.03 -12.06
C VAL A 138 6.20 1.11 -11.00
N LYS A 139 7.52 1.01 -10.97
CA LYS A 139 8.23 0.23 -9.97
C LYS A 139 8.93 1.19 -9.01
N VAL A 140 8.69 0.98 -7.73
CA VAL A 140 9.18 1.82 -6.64
C VAL A 140 10.02 0.94 -5.74
N TYR A 141 11.27 1.32 -5.54
CA TYR A 141 12.10 0.71 -4.50
C TYR A 141 12.32 1.73 -3.41
N PHE A 142 12.30 1.28 -2.16
CA PHE A 142 12.80 2.11 -1.08
C PHE A 142 13.45 1.33 0.03
N THR A 143 14.34 2.01 0.74
CA THR A 143 15.00 1.53 1.94
C THR A 143 14.81 2.54 3.06
N MET A 144 14.17 2.11 4.15
CA MET A 144 14.16 2.83 5.42
C MET A 144 15.28 2.27 6.29
N PRO A 145 16.31 3.08 6.62
CA PRO A 145 17.49 2.62 7.34
C PRO A 145 17.14 1.85 8.62
N GLY A 146 17.68 0.63 8.75
CA GLY A 146 17.51 -0.24 9.91
C GLY A 146 16.09 -0.80 10.13
N LYS A 147 15.16 -0.59 9.20
CA LYS A 147 13.75 -0.97 9.39
C LYS A 147 13.20 -1.89 8.31
N LEU A 148 13.27 -1.45 7.06
CA LEU A 148 12.57 -2.12 5.96
C LEU A 148 13.24 -1.76 4.64
N LYS A 149 13.43 -2.78 3.80
CA LYS A 149 13.65 -2.61 2.37
C LYS A 149 12.43 -3.15 1.64
N GLN A 150 11.93 -2.42 0.65
CA GLN A 150 10.70 -2.74 -0.05
C GLN A 150 10.81 -2.46 -1.55
N MET A 151 10.23 -3.35 -2.35
CA MET A 151 9.90 -3.13 -3.75
C MET A 151 8.39 -3.13 -3.92
N GLN A 152 7.89 -2.25 -4.78
CA GLN A 152 6.51 -2.19 -5.20
C GLN A 152 6.40 -2.10 -6.72
N ILE A 153 5.43 -2.78 -7.31
CA ILE A 153 5.04 -2.67 -8.72
C ILE A 153 3.58 -2.25 -8.76
N GLN A 154 3.30 -1.13 -9.43
CA GLN A 154 1.97 -0.59 -9.62
C GLN A 154 1.64 -0.53 -11.10
N PHE A 155 0.44 -0.94 -11.49
CA PHE A 155 0.02 -0.85 -12.89
C PHE A 155 -1.50 -0.79 -13.01
N LEU A 156 -1.94 -0.33 -14.18
CA LEU A 156 -3.36 -0.24 -14.56
C LEU A 156 -3.66 -1.31 -15.60
N LEU A 157 -4.78 -2.01 -15.42
CA LEU A 157 -5.32 -2.93 -16.44
C LEU A 157 -6.83 -2.79 -16.49
N GLY A 158 -7.35 -2.30 -17.62
CA GLY A 158 -8.75 -1.90 -17.74
C GLY A 158 -9.10 -0.79 -16.74
N LYS A 159 -10.18 -0.99 -15.97
CA LYS A 159 -10.61 -0.07 -14.91
C LYS A 159 -10.00 -0.41 -13.53
N ASN A 160 -9.02 -1.30 -13.47
CA ASN A 160 -8.43 -1.78 -12.22
C ASN A 160 -7.01 -1.23 -12.01
N HIS A 161 -6.67 -0.99 -10.75
CA HIS A 161 -5.34 -0.66 -10.27
C HIS A 161 -4.82 -1.79 -9.38
N TYR A 162 -3.62 -2.25 -9.68
CA TYR A 162 -2.94 -3.33 -8.97
C TYR A 162 -1.65 -2.82 -8.34
N THR A 163 -1.41 -3.24 -7.11
CA THR A 163 -0.20 -2.98 -6.35
C THR A 163 0.34 -4.29 -5.80
N LEU A 164 1.53 -4.68 -6.26
CA LEU A 164 2.29 -5.82 -5.78
C LEU A 164 3.46 -5.30 -4.97
N VAL A 165 3.66 -5.82 -3.77
CA VAL A 165 4.70 -5.38 -2.84
C VAL A 165 5.47 -6.59 -2.37
N TYR A 166 6.79 -6.47 -2.31
CA TYR A 166 7.66 -7.34 -1.51
C TYR A 166 8.42 -6.47 -0.52
N GLY A 167 8.40 -6.86 0.75
CA GLY A 167 9.13 -6.17 1.82
C GLY A 167 9.77 -7.15 2.78
N ALA A 168 10.93 -6.78 3.32
CA ALA A 168 11.66 -7.53 4.33
C ALA A 168 12.62 -6.62 5.12
N PRO A 169 13.07 -7.02 6.32
CA PRO A 169 14.21 -6.40 6.98
C PRO A 169 15.44 -6.33 6.05
N PRO A 170 16.25 -5.26 6.08
CA PRO A 170 17.32 -5.04 5.10
C PRO A 170 18.38 -6.15 5.03
N ASP A 171 18.66 -6.81 6.14
CA ASP A 171 19.66 -7.87 6.30
C ASP A 171 19.27 -9.20 5.64
N ILE A 172 17.97 -9.49 5.55
CA ILE A 172 17.44 -10.71 4.93
C ILE A 172 16.69 -10.44 3.61
N TYR A 173 16.62 -9.18 3.17
CA TYR A 173 15.86 -8.81 1.97
C TYR A 173 16.31 -9.54 0.72
N GLU A 174 17.62 -9.61 0.48
CA GLU A 174 18.19 -10.26 -0.70
C GLU A 174 18.04 -11.79 -0.67
N GLU A 175 17.94 -12.38 0.53
CA GLU A 175 17.77 -13.83 0.68
C GLU A 175 16.43 -14.31 0.11
N PHE A 176 15.34 -13.63 0.44
CA PHE A 176 13.99 -14.02 0.01
C PHE A 176 13.52 -13.30 -1.26
N LEU A 177 14.27 -12.31 -1.76
CA LEU A 177 13.91 -11.58 -2.97
C LEU A 177 13.70 -12.52 -4.18
N PRO A 178 14.57 -13.51 -4.47
CA PRO A 178 14.40 -14.38 -5.63
C PRO A 178 13.05 -15.12 -5.61
N ILE A 179 12.69 -15.77 -4.49
CA ILE A 179 11.41 -16.50 -4.43
C ILE A 179 10.21 -15.55 -4.48
N ALA A 180 10.32 -14.38 -3.84
CA ALA A 180 9.27 -13.38 -3.88
C ALA A 180 9.05 -12.87 -5.31
N MET A 181 10.11 -12.69 -6.08
CA MET A 181 10.02 -12.28 -7.49
C MET A 181 9.44 -13.37 -8.39
N ILE A 182 9.74 -14.65 -8.16
CA ILE A 182 9.10 -15.75 -8.89
C ILE A 182 7.60 -15.78 -8.57
N SER A 183 7.22 -15.60 -7.30
CA SER A 183 5.81 -15.55 -6.88
C SER A 183 5.08 -14.35 -7.48
N ILE A 184 5.66 -13.15 -7.39
CA ILE A 184 5.14 -11.94 -8.03
C ILE A 184 5.03 -12.16 -9.55
N GLY A 185 6.02 -12.81 -10.18
CA GLY A 185 6.00 -13.13 -11.61
C GLY A 185 4.89 -14.12 -12.02
N SER A 186 4.36 -14.91 -11.08
CA SER A 186 3.21 -15.79 -11.29
C SER A 186 1.84 -15.08 -11.16
N PHE A 187 1.85 -13.78 -10.88
CA PHE A 187 0.63 -13.00 -10.72
C PHE A 187 -0.14 -12.89 -12.04
N GLU A 188 -1.41 -13.28 -12.01
CA GLU A 188 -2.33 -13.21 -13.13
C GLU A 188 -3.46 -12.22 -12.78
N PRO A 189 -3.50 -11.02 -13.37
CA PRO A 189 -4.61 -10.10 -13.18
C PRO A 189 -5.87 -10.68 -13.85
N ILE A 190 -7.00 -10.60 -13.15
CA ILE A 190 -8.32 -10.87 -13.72
C ILE A 190 -8.99 -9.53 -13.98
N LEU A 191 -9.32 -9.27 -15.24
CA LEU A 191 -10.12 -8.10 -15.63
C LEU A 191 -11.53 -8.25 -15.07
N LYS A 192 -11.77 -7.60 -13.94
CA LYS A 192 -13.10 -7.44 -13.36
C LYS A 192 -13.72 -6.13 -13.82
N ASP A 193 -14.96 -6.20 -14.31
CA ASP A 193 -15.79 -5.02 -14.46
C ASP A 193 -16.24 -4.57 -13.07
N VAL A 194 -15.71 -3.44 -12.63
CA VAL A 194 -16.07 -2.85 -11.34
C VAL A 194 -17.17 -1.82 -11.56
N THR A 195 -18.26 -1.97 -10.81
CA THR A 195 -19.37 -1.02 -10.81
C THR A 195 -18.96 0.32 -10.19
N GLU A 196 -19.70 1.38 -10.49
CA GLU A 196 -19.46 2.68 -9.86
C GLU A 196 -19.61 2.61 -8.34
N GLU A 197 -20.61 1.86 -7.86
CA GLU A 197 -20.84 1.64 -6.43
C GLU A 197 -19.66 0.91 -5.77
N GLU A 198 -19.13 -0.17 -6.36
CA GLU A 198 -17.92 -0.84 -5.87
C GLU A 198 -16.69 0.10 -5.88
N ALA A 199 -16.55 0.94 -6.91
CA ALA A 199 -15.46 1.93 -6.97
C ALA A 199 -15.56 2.97 -5.85
N ILE A 200 -16.78 3.44 -5.53
CA ILE A 200 -17.06 4.30 -4.38
C ILE A 200 -16.68 3.56 -3.09
N GLN A 201 -17.11 2.32 -2.90
CA GLN A 201 -16.79 1.52 -1.71
C GLN A 201 -15.27 1.34 -1.53
N HIS A 202 -14.52 1.04 -2.60
CA HIS A 202 -13.07 0.96 -2.55
C HIS A 202 -12.42 2.28 -2.12
N THR A 203 -12.91 3.40 -2.67
CA THR A 203 -12.40 4.74 -2.37
C THR A 203 -12.69 5.13 -0.92
N VAL A 204 -13.92 4.88 -0.45
CA VAL A 204 -14.34 5.12 0.94
C VAL A 204 -13.51 4.27 1.91
N ALA A 205 -13.30 2.98 1.63
CA ALA A 205 -12.46 2.11 2.46
C ALA A 205 -10.98 2.58 2.52
N SER A 206 -10.46 3.10 1.41
CA SER A 206 -9.14 3.76 1.35
C SER A 206 -9.07 5.01 2.24
N ARG A 207 -10.07 5.88 2.16
CA ARG A 207 -10.18 7.11 2.97
C ARG A 207 -10.33 6.82 4.45
N LEU A 208 -11.20 5.88 4.81
CA LEU A 208 -11.37 5.41 6.19
C LEU A 208 -10.06 4.93 6.81
N ARG A 209 -9.30 4.10 6.09
CA ARG A 209 -8.01 3.58 6.57
C ARG A 209 -6.96 4.68 6.70
N THR A 210 -6.94 5.58 5.73
CA THR A 210 -6.09 6.77 5.76
C THR A 210 -6.37 7.61 7.00
N ALA A 211 -7.65 7.91 7.26
CA ALA A 211 -8.06 8.69 8.41
C ALA A 211 -7.57 8.05 9.71
N LYS A 212 -7.82 6.74 9.91
CA LYS A 212 -7.36 6.00 11.10
C LYS A 212 -5.85 6.15 11.34
N LEU A 213 -5.03 6.10 10.29
CA LEU A 213 -3.57 6.27 10.42
C LEU A 213 -3.14 7.71 10.73
N ILE A 214 -3.80 8.70 10.12
CA ILE A 214 -3.51 10.12 10.38
C ILE A 214 -3.90 10.49 11.82
N ILE A 215 -5.00 9.91 12.33
CA ILE A 215 -5.42 10.05 13.74
C ILE A 215 -4.35 9.49 14.66
N GLN A 216 -3.84 8.28 14.38
CA GLN A 216 -2.75 7.67 15.17
C GLN A 216 -1.48 8.52 15.15
N ALA A 217 -1.23 9.25 14.06
CA ALA A 217 -0.11 10.19 13.95
C ALA A 217 -0.37 11.55 14.63
N GLY A 218 -1.52 11.75 15.28
CA GLY A 218 -1.88 13.00 15.97
C GLY A 218 -2.24 14.16 15.04
N GLN A 219 -2.49 13.89 13.74
CA GLN A 219 -2.71 14.92 12.73
C GLN A 219 -4.22 15.20 12.50
N LYS A 220 -4.89 15.74 13.52
CA LYS A 220 -6.37 15.93 13.55
C LYS A 220 -6.94 16.61 12.30
N GLU A 221 -6.39 17.75 11.88
CA GLU A 221 -6.93 18.53 10.74
C GLU A 221 -6.89 17.73 9.43
N TYR A 222 -5.79 17.01 9.18
CA TYR A 222 -5.64 16.17 7.99
C TYR A 222 -6.59 14.97 8.03
N ALA A 223 -6.83 14.39 9.22
CA ALA A 223 -7.75 13.28 9.37
C ALA A 223 -9.18 13.73 9.03
N LEU A 224 -9.60 14.90 9.54
CA LEU A 224 -10.91 15.48 9.22
C LEU A 224 -11.09 15.76 7.72
N ALA A 225 -10.07 16.27 7.04
CA ALA A 225 -10.12 16.48 5.60
C ALA A 225 -10.40 15.17 4.83
N VAL A 226 -9.65 14.12 5.14
CA VAL A 226 -9.81 12.80 4.51
C VAL A 226 -11.16 12.16 4.86
N ILE A 227 -11.64 12.33 6.09
CA ILE A 227 -12.97 11.85 6.50
C ILE A 227 -14.07 12.55 5.68
N ASN A 228 -13.99 13.87 5.55
CA ASN A 228 -14.98 14.64 4.77
C ASN A 228 -14.97 14.25 3.29
N GLU A 229 -13.81 13.99 2.67
CA GLU A 229 -13.74 13.46 1.30
C GLU A 229 -14.47 12.11 1.18
N GLY A 230 -14.27 11.21 2.15
CA GLY A 230 -14.98 9.93 2.17
C GLY A 230 -16.50 10.09 2.33
N LEU A 231 -16.95 11.00 3.19
CA LEU A 231 -18.37 11.30 3.41
C LEU A 231 -19.02 12.02 2.22
N GLN A 232 -18.26 12.76 1.41
CA GLN A 232 -18.79 13.31 0.15
C GLN A 232 -19.15 12.22 -0.86
N LEU A 233 -18.43 11.09 -0.84
CA LEU A 233 -18.69 9.95 -1.71
C LEU A 233 -19.78 9.02 -1.17
N ASN A 234 -19.83 8.85 0.15
CA ASN A 234 -20.86 8.07 0.83
C ASN A 234 -21.26 8.76 2.15
N PRO A 235 -22.28 9.63 2.12
CA PRO A 235 -22.72 10.40 3.28
C PRO A 235 -23.16 9.54 4.47
N ASP A 236 -23.67 8.33 4.20
CA ASP A 236 -24.23 7.43 5.22
C ASP A 236 -23.19 6.44 5.78
N ASN A 237 -21.90 6.61 5.48
CA ASN A 237 -20.86 5.74 5.99
C ASN A 237 -20.69 5.89 7.51
N LYS A 238 -21.21 4.92 8.26
CA LYS A 238 -21.24 4.91 9.73
C LYS A 238 -19.86 5.04 10.38
N GLU A 239 -18.84 4.35 9.84
CA GLU A 239 -17.50 4.39 10.41
C GLU A 239 -16.83 5.77 10.26
N LEU A 240 -17.00 6.42 9.10
CA LEU A 240 -16.46 7.76 8.88
C LEU A 240 -17.17 8.81 9.73
N MET A 241 -18.50 8.72 9.86
CA MET A 241 -19.27 9.60 10.76
C MET A 241 -18.82 9.48 12.21
N GLU A 242 -18.62 8.25 12.69
CA GLU A 242 -18.14 7.99 14.05
C GLU A 242 -16.73 8.56 14.27
N LEU A 243 -15.79 8.34 13.34
CA LEU A 243 -14.45 8.93 13.43
C LEU A 243 -14.49 10.47 13.44
N LYS A 244 -15.37 11.08 12.64
CA LYS A 244 -15.55 12.53 12.61
C LYS A 244 -15.97 13.05 13.99
N LYS A 245 -17.00 12.45 14.57
CA LYS A 245 -17.53 12.79 15.90
C LYS A 245 -16.44 12.69 16.97
N GLN A 246 -15.70 11.58 17.01
CA GLN A 246 -14.61 11.38 17.97
C GLN A 246 -13.50 12.43 17.90
N LEU A 247 -13.25 12.99 16.72
CA LEU A 247 -12.27 14.06 16.55
C LEU A 247 -12.86 15.43 16.93
N GLU A 248 -14.13 15.69 16.66
CA GLU A 248 -14.77 16.96 16.99
C GLU A 248 -14.98 17.14 18.51
N GLU A 249 -15.17 16.04 19.26
CA GLU A 249 -15.36 16.05 20.72
C GLU A 249 -14.04 16.15 21.54
N LYS A 250 -12.88 15.98 20.90
CA LYS A 250 -11.54 16.08 21.52
C LYS A 250 -10.89 17.44 21.28
#